data_AF-A0A8B8CIN9-F1
#
_entry.id   AF-A0A8B8CIN9-F1
#
_cell.length_a   1.000
_cell.length_b   1.000
_cell.length_c   1.000
_cell.angle_alpha   90.00
_cell.angle_beta   90.00
_cell.angle_gamma   90.00
#
_symmetry.space_group_name_H-M   'P 1'
#
loop_
_entity.id
_entity.type
_entity.pdbx_description
1 polymer ?
#
loop_
_entity_poly.entity_id
_entity_poly.type
_entity_poly.pdbx_seq_one_letter_code
_entity_poly.pdbx_strand_id
1 'polypeptide(L)'
;MAALKVFGACKKTSVWQTNVLLSVSACQCRKFSTSRTHNGAKFYESALDAVQDINDGSKLLVGGFGLCGIPENLISALLETKVKGLTVVSNNAGVDNFGLGLLLRQKQIKRMISSYVGENAEFERQYLEGELEVELTPQGTLAERIRAGGAGIPAFFTPTGYGTLIQEGGAPVKYNPDKSVEIISDPREVREFNGFKYIMEEAITGDFALIKAYKADKLGNLTFRKTARNFNPPMCKAGQITIAEVEEIVEVGEIPPEDIHVPHVYVQRFIKGPGYEKRIERRTTRSEGMSEPEANDAAAQMRNRIIKRAALEFHDGIYANLGIGMPMLASNYIPPGMTVHLQSENGIMGLGPYPLPEEVDPDLINAGKQTVTNIPGSSFFSSDDSFAMIRGGHINLTILGALQVSRYGDLANWMIPGRLVKGMGGAMDLVSSHKTKVIVTMEHQDKKGNSKIVDSCNLPLTGKSCVDMIITDKCVFEVDKEKGLVLTEIAENEDIPSIVGATNCEFVVAPEVKPMGQIST
;
A
#
# COMPACT_ATOMS: atom_id res chain seq x y z
N MET A 1 -48.20 -37.18 -47.75
CA MET A 1 -49.38 -36.74 -48.53
C MET A 1 -49.03 -35.41 -49.19
N ALA A 2 -48.70 -35.44 -50.49
CA ALA A 2 -49.48 -34.80 -51.57
C ALA A 2 -49.28 -33.26 -51.59
N ALA A 3 -48.45 -32.64 -52.44
CA ALA A 3 -48.39 -32.58 -53.90
C ALA A 3 -49.53 -31.77 -54.57
N LEU A 4 -49.08 -30.85 -55.45
CA LEU A 4 -49.63 -30.38 -56.74
C LEU A 4 -50.28 -28.97 -56.89
N LYS A 5 -49.60 -28.20 -57.77
CA LYS A 5 -50.08 -27.38 -58.93
C LYS A 5 -50.92 -26.13 -58.64
N VAL A 6 -50.72 -25.01 -59.35
CA VAL A 6 -51.20 -24.77 -60.73
C VAL A 6 -50.29 -23.83 -61.56
N PHE A 7 -50.31 -24.09 -62.87
CA PHE A 7 -49.64 -23.45 -64.02
C PHE A 7 -50.07 -22.01 -64.33
N GLY A 8 -49.18 -21.27 -65.02
CA GLY A 8 -49.54 -20.15 -65.89
C GLY A 8 -48.42 -19.89 -66.91
N ALA A 9 -48.72 -20.07 -68.20
CA ALA A 9 -47.76 -20.07 -69.30
C ALA A 9 -47.75 -18.76 -70.11
N CYS A 10 -46.58 -18.50 -70.73
CA CYS A 10 -46.36 -17.85 -72.03
C CYS A 10 -46.45 -16.31 -72.14
N LYS A 11 -45.30 -15.66 -72.39
CA LYS A 11 -44.97 -15.10 -73.71
C LYS A 11 -43.50 -14.64 -73.78
N LYS A 12 -42.84 -15.04 -74.86
CA LYS A 12 -41.53 -14.51 -75.31
C LYS A 12 -41.72 -13.09 -75.83
N THR A 13 -40.87 -12.16 -75.39
CA THR A 13 -40.44 -11.00 -76.18
C THR A 13 -38.98 -10.68 -75.87
N SER A 14 -38.29 -10.28 -76.93
CA SER A 14 -36.85 -10.21 -77.12
C SER A 14 -36.15 -9.05 -76.43
N VAL A 15 -34.90 -9.31 -76.02
CA VAL A 15 -33.68 -8.48 -76.12
C VAL A 15 -33.77 -7.06 -75.56
N TRP A 16 -32.98 -6.74 -74.53
CA TRP A 16 -31.95 -5.70 -74.54
C TRP A 16 -30.96 -5.97 -73.40
N GLN A 17 -29.68 -6.09 -73.77
CA GLN A 17 -28.55 -6.15 -72.84
C GLN A 17 -28.46 -4.83 -72.06
N THR A 18 -28.46 -4.92 -70.74
CA THR A 18 -27.80 -3.93 -69.88
C THR A 18 -27.09 -4.69 -68.77
N ASN A 19 -25.78 -4.82 -68.91
CA ASN A 19 -24.87 -5.20 -67.84
C ASN A 19 -24.96 -4.12 -66.75
N VAL A 20 -25.75 -4.38 -65.71
CA VAL A 20 -25.60 -3.65 -64.45
C VAL A 20 -24.45 -4.33 -63.71
N LEU A 21 -23.24 -3.81 -63.92
CA LEU A 21 -22.11 -3.99 -63.02
C LEU A 21 -22.52 -3.41 -61.66
N LEU A 22 -23.00 -4.26 -60.77
CA LEU A 22 -23.01 -3.97 -59.34
C LEU A 22 -21.55 -3.89 -58.90
N SER A 23 -20.99 -2.68 -58.89
CA SER A 23 -19.73 -2.41 -58.23
C SER A 23 -19.93 -2.71 -56.74
N VAL A 24 -19.44 -3.86 -56.30
CA VAL A 24 -19.24 -4.13 -54.88
C VAL A 24 -18.23 -3.09 -54.41
N SER A 25 -18.76 -2.03 -53.77
CA SER A 25 -17.95 -0.98 -53.18
C SER A 25 -16.97 -1.67 -52.24
N ALA A 26 -15.69 -1.60 -52.58
CA ALA A 26 -14.62 -2.24 -51.82
C ALA A 26 -14.79 -1.89 -50.35
N CYS A 27 -15.04 -2.90 -49.53
CA CYS A 27 -14.96 -2.77 -48.09
C CYS A 27 -13.55 -2.24 -47.81
N GLN A 28 -13.43 -0.97 -47.43
CA GLN A 28 -12.18 -0.39 -46.97
C GLN A 28 -11.83 -1.12 -45.68
N CYS A 29 -11.19 -2.27 -45.80
CA CYS A 29 -10.44 -2.87 -44.70
C CYS A 29 -9.44 -1.80 -44.28
N ARG A 30 -9.67 -1.16 -43.14
CA ARG A 30 -8.71 -0.26 -42.52
C ARG A 30 -7.47 -1.10 -42.22
N LYS A 31 -6.51 -1.09 -43.16
CA LYS A 31 -5.21 -1.73 -42.99
C LYS A 31 -4.38 -0.78 -42.13
N PHE A 32 -4.32 -1.04 -40.83
CA PHE A 32 -3.32 -0.42 -39.98
C PHE A 32 -1.95 -0.98 -40.40
N SER A 33 -1.01 -0.08 -40.71
CA SER A 33 0.36 -0.45 -41.08
C SER A 33 1.14 -0.79 -39.81
N THR A 34 1.45 -2.06 -39.59
CA THR A 34 2.38 -2.48 -38.53
C THR A 34 3.80 -2.42 -39.09
N SER A 35 4.55 -1.36 -38.77
CA SER A 35 6.00 -1.34 -39.05
C SER A 35 6.72 -2.34 -38.13
N ARG A 36 7.73 -3.04 -38.66
CA ARG A 36 8.68 -3.82 -37.84
C ARG A 36 9.70 -2.93 -37.12
N THR A 37 9.83 -1.66 -37.51
CA THR A 37 10.70 -0.67 -36.88
C THR A 37 9.95 0.05 -35.78
N HIS A 38 9.46 -0.69 -34.77
CA HIS A 38 9.19 -0.02 -33.51
C HIS A 38 10.56 0.34 -32.91
N ASN A 39 10.70 1.52 -32.31
CA ASN A 39 11.70 1.72 -31.25
C ASN A 39 11.27 0.79 -30.10
N GLY A 40 11.55 -0.50 -30.27
CA GLY A 40 11.06 -1.58 -29.44
C GLY A 40 11.83 -1.69 -28.13
N ALA A 41 11.29 -2.48 -27.21
CA ALA A 41 11.96 -2.94 -26.01
C ALA A 41 13.41 -3.35 -26.30
N LYS A 42 14.38 -2.68 -25.64
CA LYS A 42 15.79 -3.08 -25.75
C LYS A 42 16.10 -4.11 -24.67
N PHE A 43 16.34 -5.34 -25.08
CA PHE A 43 16.78 -6.42 -24.20
C PHE A 43 18.30 -6.40 -24.05
N TYR A 44 18.76 -6.48 -22.81
CA TYR A 44 20.16 -6.52 -22.42
C TYR A 44 20.48 -7.88 -21.80
N GLU A 45 21.67 -8.39 -22.09
CA GLU A 45 22.18 -9.65 -21.52
C GLU A 45 22.77 -9.45 -20.10
N SER A 46 23.14 -8.21 -19.77
CA SER A 46 23.76 -7.84 -18.49
C SER A 46 22.99 -6.71 -17.81
N ALA A 47 22.72 -6.87 -16.51
CA ALA A 47 22.15 -5.82 -15.69
C ALA A 47 23.08 -4.60 -15.60
N LEU A 48 24.41 -4.79 -15.62
CA LEU A 48 25.39 -3.71 -15.59
C LEU A 48 25.28 -2.81 -16.83
N ASP A 49 25.17 -3.40 -18.02
CA ASP A 49 25.01 -2.64 -19.27
C ASP A 49 23.69 -1.86 -19.32
N ALA A 50 22.66 -2.37 -18.63
CA ALA A 50 21.36 -1.73 -18.57
C ALA A 50 21.36 -0.48 -17.67
N VAL A 51 22.26 -0.40 -16.67
CA VAL A 51 22.33 0.70 -15.67
C VAL A 51 23.55 1.61 -15.81
N GLN A 52 24.45 1.34 -16.76
CA GLN A 52 25.76 2.01 -16.86
C GLN A 52 25.74 3.53 -17.03
N ASP A 53 24.65 4.09 -17.55
CA ASP A 53 24.47 5.54 -17.79
C ASP A 53 23.73 6.25 -16.67
N ILE A 54 23.48 5.57 -15.55
CA ILE A 54 23.03 6.19 -14.31
C ILE A 54 24.22 6.91 -13.68
N ASN A 55 24.20 8.24 -13.73
CA ASN A 55 25.27 9.11 -13.24
C ASN A 55 25.08 9.50 -11.78
N ASP A 56 26.15 10.02 -11.16
CA ASP A 56 26.08 10.58 -9.81
C ASP A 56 24.98 11.64 -9.71
N GLY A 57 24.23 11.62 -8.61
CA GLY A 57 23.14 12.58 -8.37
C GLY A 57 21.80 12.22 -9.04
N SER A 58 21.72 11.15 -9.83
CA SER A 58 20.47 10.72 -10.47
C SER A 58 19.36 10.45 -9.47
N LYS A 59 18.11 10.76 -9.87
CA LYS A 59 16.90 10.42 -9.14
C LYS A 59 16.33 9.10 -9.65
N LEU A 60 16.25 8.10 -8.78
CA LEU A 60 15.82 6.75 -9.11
C LEU A 60 14.46 6.45 -8.47
N LEU A 61 13.52 5.92 -9.25
CA LEU A 61 12.35 5.24 -8.73
C LEU A 61 12.68 3.76 -8.59
N VAL A 62 12.48 3.16 -7.42
CA VAL A 62 12.83 1.74 -7.21
C VAL A 62 11.61 1.00 -6.66
N GLY A 63 11.13 0.04 -7.43
CA GLY A 63 9.93 -0.74 -7.08
C GLY A 63 10.13 -1.69 -5.92
N GLY A 64 9.01 -2.18 -5.39
CA GLY A 64 8.97 -3.16 -4.30
C GLY A 64 8.24 -2.68 -3.04
N PHE A 65 7.91 -3.63 -2.18
CA PHE A 65 7.32 -3.40 -0.86
C PHE A 65 7.99 -4.32 0.16
N GLY A 66 8.76 -3.76 1.10
CA GLY A 66 9.74 -4.54 1.88
C GLY A 66 10.75 -5.21 0.94
N LEU A 67 10.79 -6.54 0.96
CA LEU A 67 11.58 -7.36 0.01
C LEU A 67 10.76 -7.96 -1.14
N CYS A 68 9.44 -7.74 -1.16
CA CYS A 68 8.55 -8.33 -2.16
C CYS A 68 8.53 -7.48 -3.44
N GLY A 69 8.93 -8.07 -4.56
CA GLY A 69 8.98 -7.38 -5.86
C GLY A 69 10.05 -6.30 -5.95
N ILE A 70 11.20 -6.49 -5.30
CA ILE A 70 12.36 -5.60 -5.45
C ILE A 70 13.20 -5.99 -6.68
N PRO A 71 13.85 -5.02 -7.37
CA PRO A 71 14.70 -5.29 -8.51
C PRO A 71 16.12 -5.70 -8.09
N GLU A 72 16.28 -6.90 -7.52
CA GLU A 72 17.51 -7.35 -6.84
C GLU A 72 18.75 -7.39 -7.75
N ASN A 73 18.60 -7.70 -9.04
CA ASN A 73 19.74 -7.79 -9.96
C ASN A 73 20.17 -6.39 -10.44
N LEU A 74 19.22 -5.50 -10.72
CA LEU A 74 19.51 -4.09 -11.05
C LEU A 74 20.13 -3.34 -9.86
N ILE A 75 19.67 -3.61 -8.64
CA ILE A 75 20.29 -3.05 -7.43
C ILE A 75 21.74 -3.54 -7.28
N SER A 76 21.98 -4.83 -7.51
CA SER A 76 23.33 -5.41 -7.46
C SER A 76 24.24 -4.81 -8.53
N ALA A 77 23.74 -4.61 -9.75
CA ALA A 77 24.48 -3.95 -10.82
C ALA A 77 24.84 -2.49 -10.47
N LEU A 78 23.91 -1.74 -9.86
CA LEU A 78 24.19 -0.37 -9.38
C LEU A 78 25.21 -0.33 -8.24
N LEU A 79 25.26 -1.36 -7.40
CA LEU A 79 26.28 -1.49 -6.37
C LEU A 79 27.69 -1.55 -7.00
N GLU A 80 27.82 -2.24 -8.14
CA GLU A 80 29.07 -2.40 -8.87
C GLU A 80 29.53 -1.14 -9.60
N THR A 81 28.59 -0.31 -10.10
CA THR A 81 28.95 0.96 -10.76
C THR A 81 29.57 1.97 -9.81
N LYS A 82 29.31 1.84 -8.49
CA LYS A 82 29.75 2.76 -7.43
C LYS A 82 29.25 4.19 -7.60
N VAL A 83 28.16 4.39 -8.35
CA VAL A 83 27.48 5.69 -8.49
C VAL A 83 27.08 6.24 -7.11
N LYS A 84 27.19 7.55 -6.90
CA LYS A 84 26.93 8.19 -5.59
C LYS A 84 25.97 9.35 -5.69
N GLY A 85 25.56 9.85 -4.52
CA GLY A 85 24.72 11.03 -4.43
C GLY A 85 23.27 10.81 -4.88
N LEU A 86 22.82 9.55 -4.98
CA LEU A 86 21.52 9.21 -5.53
C LEU A 86 20.38 9.78 -4.66
N THR A 87 19.33 10.26 -5.32
CA THR A 87 18.02 10.44 -4.68
C THR A 87 17.14 9.25 -5.03
N VAL A 88 16.80 8.42 -4.05
CA VAL A 88 16.02 7.19 -4.27
C VAL A 88 14.60 7.37 -3.73
N VAL A 89 13.63 7.20 -4.62
CA VAL A 89 12.21 7.15 -4.30
C VAL A 89 11.80 5.69 -4.25
N SER A 90 11.50 5.21 -3.05
CA SER A 90 11.13 3.82 -2.81
C SER A 90 10.26 3.73 -1.58
N ASN A 91 9.31 2.81 -1.54
CA ASN A 91 8.45 2.66 -0.38
C ASN A 91 9.24 2.36 0.92
N ASN A 92 10.24 1.48 0.80
CA ASN A 92 11.14 1.04 1.87
C ASN A 92 12.57 0.94 1.33
N ALA A 93 13.56 0.81 2.22
CA ALA A 93 14.95 0.58 1.84
C ALA A 93 15.38 -0.90 1.93
N GLY A 94 14.45 -1.85 1.84
CA GLY A 94 14.72 -3.27 2.11
C GLY A 94 15.21 -3.50 3.54
N VAL A 95 16.22 -4.37 3.72
CA VAL A 95 16.86 -4.71 5.00
C VAL A 95 18.37 -4.47 4.91
N ASP A 96 19.07 -4.49 6.04
CA ASP A 96 20.49 -4.12 6.12
C ASP A 96 21.41 -4.79 5.08
N ASN A 97 21.12 -6.03 4.69
CA ASN A 97 21.93 -6.80 3.75
C ASN A 97 21.17 -7.27 2.50
N PHE A 98 20.06 -6.63 2.13
CA PHE A 98 19.32 -6.97 0.91
C PHE A 98 18.48 -5.81 0.37
N GLY A 99 18.30 -5.75 -0.95
CA GLY A 99 17.66 -4.63 -1.62
C GLY A 99 18.44 -3.33 -1.44
N LEU A 100 17.75 -2.20 -1.27
CA LEU A 100 18.38 -0.87 -1.19
C LEU A 100 19.32 -0.70 0.01
N GLY A 101 19.22 -1.53 1.05
CA GLY A 101 20.16 -1.55 2.18
C GLY A 101 21.61 -1.79 1.74
N LEU A 102 21.82 -2.50 0.61
CA LEU A 102 23.14 -2.67 0.02
C LEU A 102 23.76 -1.34 -0.43
N LEU A 103 22.97 -0.48 -1.10
CA LEU A 103 23.41 0.84 -1.57
C LEU A 103 23.59 1.82 -0.41
N LEU A 104 22.76 1.72 0.64
CA LEU A 104 22.94 2.49 1.88
C LEU A 104 24.29 2.17 2.53
N ARG A 105 24.63 0.89 2.69
CA ARG A 105 25.91 0.46 3.28
C ARG A 105 27.13 0.97 2.53
N GLN A 106 27.04 1.12 1.21
CA GLN A 106 28.12 1.70 0.39
C GLN A 106 28.07 3.23 0.28
N LYS A 107 27.14 3.88 1.01
CA LYS A 107 26.93 5.34 1.00
C LYS A 107 26.74 5.89 -0.43
N GLN A 108 26.02 5.13 -1.27
CA GLN A 108 25.69 5.54 -2.64
C GLN A 108 24.44 6.44 -2.69
N ILE A 109 23.58 6.35 -1.67
CA ILE A 109 22.34 7.12 -1.56
C ILE A 109 22.59 8.35 -0.69
N LYS A 110 22.20 9.53 -1.21
CA LYS A 110 22.20 10.80 -0.46
C LYS A 110 20.82 11.08 0.16
N ARG A 111 19.75 10.78 -0.58
CA ARG A 111 18.37 11.08 -0.18
C ARG A 111 17.45 9.90 -0.42
N MET A 112 16.61 9.58 0.57
CA MET A 112 15.48 8.66 0.45
C MET A 112 14.16 9.44 0.50
N ILE A 113 13.25 9.14 -0.42
CA ILE A 113 11.83 9.56 -0.33
C ILE A 113 11.02 8.29 -0.13
N SER A 114 10.56 8.07 1.11
CA SER A 114 10.02 6.78 1.56
C SER A 114 8.85 6.96 2.50
N SER A 115 7.98 5.95 2.60
CA SER A 115 6.88 5.98 3.57
C SER A 115 7.25 5.39 4.92
N TYR A 116 8.18 4.42 4.91
CA TYR A 116 8.53 3.67 6.10
C TYR A 116 9.97 3.17 6.03
N VAL A 117 10.79 3.54 7.02
CA VAL A 117 12.18 3.15 7.22
C VAL A 117 12.29 1.65 7.49
N GLY A 118 11.41 1.14 8.35
CA GLY A 118 11.28 -0.29 8.65
C GLY A 118 12.42 -0.92 9.44
N GLU A 119 12.66 -2.21 9.13
CA GLU A 119 13.62 -3.10 9.78
C GLU A 119 14.99 -3.03 9.10
N ASN A 120 15.49 -1.81 8.90
CA ASN A 120 16.83 -1.54 8.39
C ASN A 120 17.57 -0.64 9.37
N ALA A 121 18.43 -1.24 10.20
CA ALA A 121 19.12 -0.51 11.26
C ALA A 121 20.13 0.48 10.68
N GLU A 122 20.79 0.13 9.58
CA GLU A 122 21.70 1.05 8.89
C GLU A 122 20.98 2.27 8.31
N PHE A 123 19.77 2.10 7.78
CA PHE A 123 18.94 3.22 7.32
C PHE A 123 18.62 4.17 8.49
N GLU A 124 18.09 3.63 9.60
CA GLU A 124 17.78 4.44 10.78
C GLU A 124 19.03 5.14 11.34
N ARG A 125 20.16 4.42 11.41
CA ARG A 125 21.45 4.96 11.88
C ARG A 125 21.92 6.13 11.02
N GLN A 126 22.02 5.96 9.70
CA GLN A 126 22.48 7.02 8.79
C GLN A 126 21.60 8.26 8.85
N TYR A 127 20.27 8.07 8.97
CA TYR A 127 19.35 9.19 9.10
C TYR A 127 19.55 9.95 10.42
N LEU A 128 19.56 9.26 11.56
CA LEU A 128 19.70 9.88 12.87
C LEU A 128 21.09 10.48 13.13
N GLU A 129 22.13 10.00 12.43
CA GLU A 129 23.49 10.55 12.47
C GLU A 129 23.73 11.69 11.46
N GLY A 130 22.74 12.01 10.61
CA GLY A 130 22.85 13.10 9.64
C GLY A 130 23.61 12.76 8.35
N GLU A 131 23.90 11.47 8.12
CA GLU A 131 24.59 10.99 6.91
C GLU A 131 23.64 10.88 5.70
N LEU A 132 22.32 10.78 5.95
CA LEU A 132 21.28 10.53 4.95
C LEU A 132 20.11 11.51 5.09
N GLU A 133 19.65 12.05 3.97
CA GLU A 133 18.41 12.83 3.89
C GLU A 133 17.20 11.90 3.74
N VAL A 134 16.12 12.12 4.49
CA VAL A 134 14.92 11.29 4.47
C VAL A 134 13.66 12.15 4.42
N GLU A 135 12.97 12.15 3.28
CA GLU A 135 11.63 12.73 3.14
C GLU A 135 10.59 11.63 3.41
N LEU A 136 10.06 11.61 4.65
CA LEU A 136 8.97 10.71 5.01
C LEU A 136 7.67 11.17 4.35
N THR A 137 7.15 10.34 3.44
CA THR A 137 5.96 10.64 2.63
C THR A 137 4.87 9.60 2.88
N PRO A 138 3.61 9.97 3.18
CA PRO A 138 2.54 9.00 3.35
C PRO A 138 2.47 8.02 2.17
N GLN A 139 2.27 6.74 2.42
CA GLN A 139 2.45 5.72 1.40
C GLN A 139 1.52 5.91 0.19
N GLY A 140 0.25 6.24 0.43
CA GLY A 140 -0.68 6.51 -0.65
C GLY A 140 -0.34 7.78 -1.39
N THR A 141 0.08 8.83 -0.69
CA THR A 141 0.59 10.06 -1.31
C THR A 141 1.81 9.77 -2.18
N LEU A 142 2.76 8.94 -1.73
CA LEU A 142 3.92 8.53 -2.51
C LEU A 142 3.50 7.83 -3.80
N ALA A 143 2.59 6.85 -3.71
CA ALA A 143 2.08 6.13 -4.88
C ALA A 143 1.37 7.08 -5.88
N GLU A 144 0.56 8.00 -5.38
CA GLU A 144 -0.20 8.94 -6.21
C GLU A 144 0.70 10.03 -6.83
N ARG A 145 1.70 10.55 -6.09
CA ARG A 145 2.70 11.49 -6.63
C ARG A 145 3.45 10.86 -7.81
N ILE A 146 3.84 9.58 -7.69
CA ILE A 146 4.48 8.84 -8.77
C ILE A 146 3.52 8.65 -9.96
N ARG A 147 2.29 8.18 -9.70
CA ARG A 147 1.26 8.01 -10.74
C ARG A 147 1.00 9.33 -11.48
N ALA A 148 0.86 10.44 -10.75
CA ALA A 148 0.65 11.77 -11.29
C ALA A 148 1.81 12.20 -12.23
N GLY A 149 3.05 11.92 -11.83
CA GLY A 149 4.24 12.17 -12.65
C GLY A 149 4.21 11.43 -13.98
N GLY A 150 3.84 10.15 -13.97
CA GLY A 150 3.70 9.35 -15.20
C GLY A 150 2.45 9.67 -16.03
N ALA A 151 1.49 10.40 -15.47
CA ALA A 151 0.24 10.79 -16.12
C ALA A 151 0.24 12.24 -16.63
N GLY A 152 1.32 13.00 -16.43
CA GLY A 152 1.39 14.42 -16.81
C GLY A 152 0.52 15.32 -15.93
N ILE A 153 0.24 14.92 -14.69
CA ILE A 153 -0.49 15.70 -13.69
C ILE A 153 0.55 16.30 -12.74
N PRO A 154 0.79 17.63 -12.74
CA PRO A 154 1.88 18.21 -11.97
C PRO A 154 1.62 18.24 -10.46
N ALA A 155 0.35 18.32 -10.04
CA ALA A 155 -0.05 18.30 -8.64
C ALA A 155 -1.50 17.83 -8.51
N PHE A 156 -1.86 17.34 -7.31
CA PHE A 156 -3.22 16.92 -6.96
C PHE A 156 -3.50 17.23 -5.48
N PHE A 157 -4.77 17.13 -5.06
CA PHE A 157 -5.19 17.33 -3.68
C PHE A 157 -5.54 15.99 -3.00
N THR A 158 -5.13 15.82 -1.74
CA THR A 158 -5.40 14.62 -0.93
C THR A 158 -5.74 14.99 0.53
N PRO A 159 -6.66 14.29 1.21
CA PRO A 159 -6.92 14.53 2.63
C PRO A 159 -5.81 13.95 3.52
N THR A 160 -5.04 13.00 3.00
CA THR A 160 -3.90 12.36 3.68
C THR A 160 -2.91 13.41 4.16
N GLY A 161 -2.60 13.41 5.47
CA GLY A 161 -1.59 14.27 6.08
C GLY A 161 -2.10 15.66 6.50
N TYR A 162 -3.37 16.01 6.24
CA TYR A 162 -3.95 17.26 6.74
C TYR A 162 -3.90 17.34 8.28
N GLY A 163 -3.47 18.50 8.82
CA GLY A 163 -3.33 18.69 10.28
C GLY A 163 -2.21 17.86 10.91
N THR A 164 -1.20 17.47 10.13
CA THR A 164 -0.01 16.76 10.59
C THR A 164 1.25 17.51 10.17
N LEU A 165 2.43 17.06 10.61
CA LEU A 165 3.73 17.59 10.16
C LEU A 165 3.92 17.53 8.64
N ILE A 166 3.21 16.65 7.93
CA ILE A 166 3.26 16.60 6.45
C ILE A 166 2.64 17.86 5.85
N GLN A 167 1.53 18.33 6.42
CA GLN A 167 0.87 19.56 5.97
C GLN A 167 1.53 20.82 6.53
N GLU A 168 1.86 20.82 7.82
CA GLU A 168 2.36 21.99 8.53
C GLU A 168 3.82 22.32 8.19
N GLY A 169 4.56 21.35 7.65
CA GLY A 169 6.00 21.44 7.49
C GLY A 169 6.74 21.19 8.82
N GLY A 170 8.06 21.33 8.80
CA GLY A 170 8.88 21.15 9.99
C GLY A 170 9.27 19.70 10.30
N ALA A 171 8.84 18.72 9.50
CA ALA A 171 9.30 17.34 9.67
C ALA A 171 10.81 17.26 9.38
N PRO A 172 11.63 16.61 10.22
CA PRO A 172 13.06 16.52 9.99
C PRO A 172 13.36 15.74 8.70
N VAL A 173 14.03 16.37 7.74
CA VAL A 173 14.54 15.73 6.52
C VAL A 173 15.99 15.32 6.69
N LYS A 174 16.79 16.10 7.42
CA LYS A 174 18.18 15.77 7.72
C LYS A 174 18.56 16.29 9.10
N TYR A 175 19.32 15.49 9.85
CA TYR A 175 19.87 15.87 11.14
C TYR A 175 21.33 16.33 11.00
N ASN A 176 21.80 17.12 11.95
CA ASN A 176 23.22 17.38 12.18
C ASN A 176 23.82 16.29 13.09
N PRO A 177 25.16 16.15 13.14
CA PRO A 177 25.84 15.23 14.07
C PRO A 177 25.51 15.45 15.56
N ASP A 178 25.11 16.68 15.93
CA ASP A 178 24.67 17.02 17.30
C ASP A 178 23.18 16.71 17.57
N LYS A 179 22.50 16.07 16.61
CA LYS A 179 21.07 15.71 16.60
C LYS A 179 20.09 16.88 16.47
N SER A 180 20.58 18.10 16.24
CA SER A 180 19.71 19.19 15.78
C SER A 180 19.23 18.93 14.34
N VAL A 181 18.14 19.57 13.92
CA VAL A 181 17.60 19.38 12.56
C VAL A 181 18.28 20.36 11.60
N GLU A 182 18.93 19.85 10.56
CA GLU A 182 19.60 20.64 9.51
C GLU A 182 18.61 21.06 8.42
N ILE A 183 17.78 20.11 7.95
CA ILE A 183 16.80 20.32 6.89
C ILE A 183 15.44 19.90 7.42
N ILE A 184 14.44 20.76 7.25
CA ILE A 184 13.03 20.48 7.55
C ILE A 184 12.21 20.39 6.26
N SER A 185 11.07 19.72 6.33
CA SER A 185 10.09 19.69 5.23
C SER A 185 9.36 21.02 5.12
N ASP A 186 9.09 21.44 3.89
CA ASP A 186 8.23 22.58 3.61
C ASP A 186 6.75 22.28 3.94
N PRO A 187 5.95 23.30 4.30
CA PRO A 187 4.50 23.14 4.42
C PRO A 187 3.85 22.82 3.07
N ARG A 188 2.64 22.27 3.11
CA ARG A 188 1.80 22.00 1.93
C ARG A 188 0.63 22.99 1.85
N GLU A 189 0.27 23.41 0.64
CA GLU A 189 -0.92 24.24 0.42
C GLU A 189 -2.17 23.50 0.90
N VAL A 190 -3.07 24.19 1.61
CA VAL A 190 -4.35 23.65 2.05
C VAL A 190 -5.48 24.28 1.25
N ARG A 191 -6.41 23.46 0.76
CA ARG A 191 -7.65 23.93 0.13
C ARG A 191 -8.84 23.10 0.60
N GLU A 192 -9.98 23.76 0.72
CA GLU A 192 -11.24 23.11 1.09
C GLU A 192 -12.05 22.75 -0.15
N PHE A 193 -12.58 21.53 -0.17
CA PHE A 193 -13.51 21.05 -1.18
C PHE A 193 -14.65 20.31 -0.47
N ASN A 194 -15.89 20.69 -0.77
CA ASN A 194 -17.09 20.05 -0.21
C ASN A 194 -17.10 19.98 1.33
N GLY A 195 -16.57 21.00 2.01
CA GLY A 195 -16.51 21.06 3.47
C GLY A 195 -15.36 20.27 4.11
N PHE A 196 -14.50 19.63 3.31
CA PHE A 196 -13.32 18.90 3.80
C PHE A 196 -12.03 19.57 3.33
N LYS A 197 -11.00 19.55 4.18
CA LYS A 197 -9.70 20.14 3.88
C LYS A 197 -8.76 19.10 3.28
N TYR A 198 -8.04 19.53 2.26
CA TYR A 198 -7.08 18.72 1.51
C TYR A 198 -5.76 19.47 1.42
N ILE A 199 -4.66 18.73 1.28
CA ILE A 199 -3.34 19.27 0.99
C ILE A 199 -2.96 19.06 -0.47
N MET A 200 -2.28 20.02 -1.07
CA MET A 200 -1.70 19.88 -2.41
C MET A 200 -0.39 19.11 -2.32
N GLU A 201 -0.23 18.09 -3.17
CA GLU A 201 0.99 17.33 -3.31
C GLU A 201 1.48 17.36 -4.77
N GLU A 202 2.78 17.52 -4.95
CA GLU A 202 3.42 17.61 -6.26
C GLU A 202 3.86 16.24 -6.77
N ALA A 203 3.76 16.06 -8.08
CA ALA A 203 4.16 14.84 -8.75
C ALA A 203 5.65 14.51 -8.55
N ILE A 204 5.95 13.21 -8.57
CA ILE A 204 7.31 12.68 -8.57
C ILE A 204 7.56 11.98 -9.91
N THR A 205 8.65 12.38 -10.56
CA THR A 205 9.29 11.64 -11.66
C THR A 205 10.70 11.25 -11.25
N GLY A 206 11.31 10.30 -11.96
CA GLY A 206 12.73 9.95 -11.83
C GLY A 206 13.45 10.01 -13.17
N ASP A 207 14.76 10.21 -13.13
CA ASP A 207 15.62 10.08 -14.31
C ASP A 207 15.59 8.62 -14.79
N PHE A 208 15.59 7.68 -13.84
CA PHE A 208 15.44 6.26 -14.09
C PHE A 208 14.40 5.61 -13.17
N ALA A 209 13.79 4.53 -13.64
CA ALA A 209 12.98 3.64 -12.82
C ALA A 209 13.50 2.20 -12.91
N LEU A 210 13.76 1.57 -11.77
CA LEU A 210 14.22 0.19 -11.64
C LEU A 210 13.05 -0.66 -11.16
N ILE A 211 12.65 -1.61 -12.00
CA ILE A 211 11.38 -2.33 -11.86
C ILE A 211 11.61 -3.82 -11.83
N LYS A 212 10.91 -4.52 -10.93
CA LYS A 212 10.81 -5.98 -10.94
C LYS A 212 9.44 -6.41 -11.44
N ALA A 213 9.41 -7.21 -12.50
CA ALA A 213 8.20 -7.83 -13.04
C ALA A 213 8.33 -9.36 -13.12
N TYR A 214 7.20 -10.06 -13.31
CA TYR A 214 7.21 -11.52 -13.43
C TYR A 214 7.59 -11.94 -14.85
N LYS A 215 6.76 -11.57 -15.84
CA LYS A 215 7.04 -11.84 -17.26
C LYS A 215 7.10 -10.56 -18.08
N ALA A 216 7.94 -10.57 -19.11
CA ALA A 216 7.85 -9.66 -20.25
C ALA A 216 7.59 -10.46 -21.52
N ASP A 217 6.76 -9.97 -22.44
CA ASP A 217 6.82 -10.47 -23.83
C ASP A 217 7.94 -9.78 -24.61
N LYS A 218 8.30 -10.30 -25.79
CA LYS A 218 9.32 -9.70 -26.66
C LYS A 218 8.96 -8.32 -27.23
N LEU A 219 7.72 -7.86 -27.07
CA LEU A 219 7.32 -6.49 -27.43
C LEU A 219 7.61 -5.52 -26.27
N GLY A 220 7.66 -6.01 -25.04
CA GLY A 220 7.95 -5.28 -23.81
C GLY A 220 6.76 -5.19 -22.84
N ASN A 221 5.66 -5.92 -23.08
CA ASN A 221 4.51 -5.89 -22.18
C ASN A 221 4.83 -6.65 -20.88
N LEU A 222 4.47 -6.07 -19.73
CA LEU A 222 4.78 -6.65 -18.43
C LEU A 222 3.56 -7.21 -17.72
N THR A 223 3.78 -8.32 -17.02
CA THR A 223 2.89 -8.84 -15.96
C THR A 223 3.61 -8.94 -14.63
N PHE A 224 2.85 -8.95 -13.54
CA PHE A 224 3.32 -8.96 -12.16
C PHE A 224 2.59 -10.05 -11.40
N ARG A 225 3.29 -10.69 -10.48
CA ARG A 225 2.79 -11.84 -9.73
C ARG A 225 2.40 -11.41 -8.31
N LYS A 226 1.13 -11.63 -7.95
CA LYS A 226 0.62 -11.43 -6.59
C LYS A 226 0.94 -10.03 -6.04
N THR A 227 1.36 -9.93 -4.76
CA THR A 227 1.67 -8.65 -4.09
C THR A 227 3.03 -8.08 -4.44
N ALA A 228 3.84 -8.77 -5.25
CA ALA A 228 5.07 -8.21 -5.84
C ALA A 228 4.78 -7.11 -6.87
N ARG A 229 3.51 -6.89 -7.22
CA ARG A 229 3.06 -5.79 -8.09
C ARG A 229 3.30 -4.42 -7.45
N ASN A 230 2.68 -4.14 -6.30
CA ASN A 230 2.88 -2.94 -5.48
C ASN A 230 3.24 -1.64 -6.25
N PHE A 231 4.39 -1.02 -5.98
CA PHE A 231 4.87 0.24 -6.57
C PHE A 231 5.45 0.07 -7.97
N ASN A 232 5.69 -1.15 -8.44
CA ASN A 232 6.32 -1.38 -9.74
C ASN A 232 5.52 -0.74 -10.90
N PRO A 233 4.19 -0.98 -11.07
CA PRO A 233 3.43 -0.36 -12.16
C PRO A 233 3.40 1.18 -12.18
N PRO A 234 3.13 1.91 -11.08
CA PRO A 234 3.17 3.37 -11.15
C PRO A 234 4.58 3.89 -11.44
N MET A 235 5.63 3.25 -10.89
CA MET A 235 7.02 3.66 -11.15
C MET A 235 7.47 3.40 -12.59
N CYS A 236 6.97 2.35 -13.25
CA CYS A 236 7.23 2.13 -14.68
C CYS A 236 6.89 3.33 -15.56
N LYS A 237 5.88 4.11 -15.15
CA LYS A 237 5.28 5.17 -15.95
C LYS A 237 5.93 6.53 -15.68
N ALA A 238 6.70 6.67 -14.59
CA ALA A 238 7.21 7.94 -14.08
C ALA A 238 8.74 8.09 -14.16
N GLY A 239 9.43 7.09 -14.71
CA GLY A 239 10.85 7.21 -15.08
C GLY A 239 11.02 7.77 -16.49
N GLN A 240 12.00 8.64 -16.71
CA GLN A 240 12.40 9.02 -18.07
C GLN A 240 12.98 7.81 -18.83
N ILE A 241 13.73 6.96 -18.12
CA ILE A 241 14.19 5.65 -18.61
C ILE A 241 13.81 4.57 -17.59
N THR A 242 12.87 3.72 -17.96
CA THR A 242 12.43 2.57 -17.18
C THR A 242 13.20 1.32 -17.61
N ILE A 243 13.78 0.65 -16.61
CA ILE A 243 14.56 -0.58 -16.72
C ILE A 243 13.84 -1.66 -15.92
N ALA A 244 13.33 -2.68 -16.62
CA ALA A 244 12.63 -3.79 -16.00
C ALA A 244 13.49 -5.06 -15.99
N GLU A 245 13.64 -5.65 -14.81
CA GLU A 245 14.09 -7.02 -14.65
C GLU A 245 12.91 -7.99 -14.55
N VAL A 246 12.99 -9.10 -15.29
CA VAL A 246 11.94 -10.13 -15.35
C VAL A 246 12.48 -11.54 -15.10
N GLU A 247 11.62 -12.39 -14.55
CA GLU A 247 11.93 -13.80 -14.35
C GLU A 247 11.84 -14.58 -15.67
N GLU A 248 10.89 -14.20 -16.53
CA GLU A 248 10.59 -14.90 -17.77
C GLU A 248 10.39 -13.93 -18.93
N ILE A 249 10.93 -14.28 -20.10
CA ILE A 249 10.64 -13.62 -21.37
C ILE A 249 9.84 -14.59 -22.23
N VAL A 250 8.68 -14.17 -22.72
CA VAL A 250 7.73 -14.97 -23.51
C VAL A 250 7.55 -14.40 -24.92
N GLU A 251 6.99 -15.19 -25.84
CA GLU A 251 6.69 -14.67 -27.18
C GLU A 251 5.52 -13.67 -27.17
N VAL A 252 5.50 -12.78 -28.17
CA VAL A 252 4.38 -11.85 -28.38
C VAL A 252 3.09 -12.64 -28.62
N GLY A 253 2.05 -12.33 -27.85
CA GLY A 253 0.75 -13.01 -27.90
C GLY A 253 0.57 -14.13 -26.89
N GLU A 254 1.62 -14.52 -26.14
CA GLU A 254 1.45 -15.47 -25.02
C GLU A 254 0.78 -14.83 -23.79
N ILE A 255 0.91 -13.51 -23.64
CA ILE A 255 0.17 -12.74 -22.64
C ILE A 255 -1.10 -12.23 -23.31
N PRO A 256 -2.31 -12.62 -22.86
CA PRO A 256 -3.55 -12.04 -23.35
C PRO A 256 -3.51 -10.51 -23.20
N PRO A 257 -3.95 -9.74 -24.20
CA PRO A 257 -3.81 -8.29 -24.17
C PRO A 257 -4.56 -7.63 -23.01
N GLU A 258 -5.66 -8.24 -22.55
CA GLU A 258 -6.45 -7.79 -21.40
C GLU A 258 -5.75 -8.03 -20.06
N ASP A 259 -4.78 -8.94 -20.02
CA ASP A 259 -4.02 -9.31 -18.81
C ASP A 259 -2.67 -8.58 -18.70
N ILE A 260 -2.35 -7.71 -19.65
CA ILE A 260 -1.15 -6.87 -19.61
C ILE A 260 -1.32 -5.80 -18.53
N HIS A 261 -0.48 -5.83 -17.50
CA HIS A 261 -0.54 -4.84 -16.42
C HIS A 261 0.15 -3.52 -16.78
N VAL A 262 1.28 -3.58 -17.49
CA VAL A 262 1.99 -2.40 -17.99
C VAL A 262 2.28 -2.60 -19.48
N PRO A 263 1.68 -1.78 -20.36
CA PRO A 263 1.94 -1.83 -21.79
C PRO A 263 3.40 -1.50 -22.12
N HIS A 264 3.90 -2.11 -23.20
CA HIS A 264 5.28 -2.00 -23.66
C HIS A 264 5.79 -0.57 -23.91
N VAL A 265 4.90 0.41 -24.08
CA VAL A 265 5.28 1.82 -24.31
C VAL A 265 6.01 2.46 -23.12
N TYR A 266 5.82 1.94 -21.91
CA TYR A 266 6.36 2.54 -20.69
C TYR A 266 7.78 2.10 -20.35
N VAL A 267 8.31 1.07 -21.00
CA VAL A 267 9.57 0.43 -20.59
C VAL A 267 10.57 0.43 -21.73
N GLN A 268 11.75 1.03 -21.49
CA GLN A 268 12.77 1.21 -22.52
C GLN A 268 13.80 0.09 -22.51
N ARG A 269 14.10 -0.51 -21.34
CA ARG A 269 15.15 -1.51 -21.18
C ARG A 269 14.66 -2.72 -20.40
N PHE A 270 15.10 -3.89 -20.80
CA PHE A 270 14.73 -5.16 -20.20
C PHE A 270 15.96 -6.01 -19.93
N ILE A 271 15.97 -6.69 -18.79
CA ILE A 271 16.89 -7.79 -18.53
C ILE A 271 16.11 -8.99 -18.01
N LYS A 272 16.52 -10.19 -18.40
CA LYS A 272 16.11 -11.40 -17.68
C LYS A 272 17.09 -11.59 -16.52
N GLY A 273 16.60 -11.58 -15.28
CA GLY A 273 17.47 -11.76 -14.13
C GLY A 273 18.18 -13.12 -14.20
N PRO A 274 19.50 -13.19 -13.97
CA PRO A 274 20.24 -14.45 -13.99
C PRO A 274 19.80 -15.41 -12.87
N GLY A 275 19.25 -14.86 -11.79
CA GLY A 275 18.68 -15.60 -10.67
C GLY A 275 17.88 -14.67 -9.75
N TYR A 276 17.12 -15.27 -8.83
CA TYR A 276 16.33 -14.55 -7.84
C TYR A 276 16.39 -15.29 -6.50
N GLU A 277 16.90 -14.64 -5.45
CA GLU A 277 16.98 -15.24 -4.11
C GLU A 277 15.59 -15.47 -3.52
N LYS A 278 14.60 -14.65 -3.91
CA LYS A 278 13.22 -14.74 -3.43
C LYS A 278 13.13 -14.69 -1.90
N ARG A 279 13.94 -13.80 -1.30
CA ARG A 279 14.11 -13.68 0.15
C ARG A 279 12.83 -13.20 0.84
N ILE A 280 12.50 -13.84 1.96
CA ILE A 280 11.35 -13.52 2.80
C ILE A 280 11.83 -12.78 4.05
N GLU A 281 11.29 -11.58 4.28
CA GLU A 281 11.62 -10.76 5.46
C GLU A 281 11.11 -11.40 6.76
N ARG A 282 9.81 -11.76 6.81
CA ARG A 282 9.19 -12.39 7.98
C ARG A 282 8.43 -13.65 7.58
N ARG A 283 9.11 -14.78 7.55
CA ARG A 283 8.47 -16.08 7.27
C ARG A 283 7.53 -16.43 8.43
N THR A 284 6.23 -16.36 8.18
CA THR A 284 5.17 -16.68 9.16
C THR A 284 4.32 -17.80 8.59
N THR A 285 4.16 -18.88 9.35
CA THR A 285 3.36 -20.04 8.96
C THR A 285 2.34 -20.36 10.04
N ARG A 286 1.19 -20.93 9.65
CA ARG A 286 0.27 -21.56 10.61
C ARG A 286 0.69 -23.02 10.80
N SER A 287 0.62 -23.50 12.04
CA SER A 287 0.69 -24.93 12.34
C SER A 287 -0.73 -25.47 12.43
N GLU A 288 -1.02 -26.65 11.89
CA GLU A 288 -2.31 -27.31 12.11
C GLU A 288 -2.50 -27.54 13.62
N GLY A 289 -3.60 -27.03 14.17
CA GLY A 289 -3.96 -27.26 15.58
C GLY A 289 -3.33 -26.33 16.63
N MET A 290 -2.86 -25.12 16.28
CA MET A 290 -2.46 -24.14 17.29
C MET A 290 -3.65 -23.72 18.17
N SER A 291 -3.60 -24.10 19.44
CA SER A 291 -4.50 -23.68 20.51
C SER A 291 -4.24 -22.22 20.95
N GLU A 292 -5.25 -21.61 21.57
CA GLU A 292 -5.14 -20.29 22.22
C GLU A 292 -3.90 -20.21 23.16
N PRO A 293 -3.32 -19.02 23.37
CA PRO A 293 -2.20 -18.84 24.30
C PRO A 293 -2.53 -19.37 25.69
N GLU A 294 -1.56 -19.97 26.37
CA GLU A 294 -1.72 -20.49 27.74
C GLU A 294 -2.29 -19.41 28.69
N ALA A 295 -3.30 -19.81 29.46
CA ALA A 295 -4.16 -18.94 30.27
C ALA A 295 -3.48 -18.16 31.41
N ASN A 296 -2.16 -18.24 31.61
CA ASN A 296 -1.47 -17.72 32.79
C ASN A 296 -0.68 -16.40 32.59
N ASP A 297 -0.65 -15.81 31.39
CA ASP A 297 -0.03 -14.48 31.18
C ASP A 297 -1.10 -13.36 31.22
N ALA A 298 -1.05 -12.53 32.26
CA ALA A 298 -1.95 -11.38 32.43
C ALA A 298 -1.89 -10.39 31.25
N ALA A 299 -0.70 -10.18 30.67
CA ALA A 299 -0.56 -9.30 29.52
C ALA A 299 -1.16 -9.91 28.25
N ALA A 300 -1.06 -11.23 28.08
CA ALA A 300 -1.75 -11.94 27.01
C ALA A 300 -3.28 -11.90 27.19
N GLN A 301 -3.79 -12.05 28.42
CA GLN A 301 -5.23 -11.93 28.70
C GLN A 301 -5.76 -10.53 28.35
N MET A 302 -5.06 -9.47 28.74
CA MET A 302 -5.43 -8.09 28.37
C MET A 302 -5.48 -7.89 26.86
N ARG A 303 -4.44 -8.34 26.14
CA ARG A 303 -4.41 -8.26 24.67
C ARG A 303 -5.53 -9.10 24.04
N ASN A 304 -5.76 -10.31 24.53
CA ASN A 304 -6.84 -11.18 24.03
C ASN A 304 -8.22 -10.55 24.25
N ARG A 305 -8.46 -9.84 25.35
CA ARG A 305 -9.71 -9.10 25.59
C ARG A 305 -9.96 -8.04 24.52
N ILE A 306 -8.94 -7.25 24.20
CA ILE A 306 -9.00 -6.24 23.14
C ILE A 306 -9.30 -6.90 21.80
N ILE A 307 -8.58 -7.98 21.48
CA ILE A 307 -8.72 -8.72 20.22
C ILE A 307 -10.14 -9.29 20.07
N LYS A 308 -10.65 -9.97 21.11
CA LYS A 308 -12.00 -10.57 21.12
C LYS A 308 -13.10 -9.51 21.08
N ARG A 309 -12.90 -8.33 21.68
CA ARG A 309 -13.83 -7.21 21.54
C ARG A 309 -13.80 -6.61 20.14
N ALA A 310 -12.61 -6.40 19.57
CA ALA A 310 -12.46 -5.85 18.22
C ALA A 310 -13.08 -6.75 17.14
N ALA A 311 -13.05 -8.07 17.33
CA ALA A 311 -13.67 -9.01 16.41
C ALA A 311 -15.20 -8.84 16.29
N LEU A 312 -15.87 -8.29 17.31
CA LEU A 312 -17.30 -7.98 17.26
C LEU A 312 -17.64 -6.82 16.30
N GLU A 313 -16.65 -6.07 15.81
CA GLU A 313 -16.85 -4.98 14.85
C GLU A 313 -16.95 -5.48 13.40
N PHE A 314 -16.71 -6.78 13.17
CA PHE A 314 -16.90 -7.39 11.87
C PHE A 314 -18.37 -7.74 11.62
N HIS A 315 -18.81 -7.48 10.39
CA HIS A 315 -20.12 -7.87 9.90
C HIS A 315 -19.97 -8.58 8.56
N ASP A 316 -20.96 -9.38 8.18
CA ASP A 316 -20.95 -10.09 6.91
C ASP A 316 -20.90 -9.13 5.72
N GLY A 317 -20.02 -9.42 4.76
CA GLY A 317 -19.86 -8.68 3.50
C GLY A 317 -19.02 -7.40 3.59
N ILE A 318 -18.44 -7.04 4.74
CA ILE A 318 -17.66 -5.80 4.85
C ILE A 318 -16.27 -5.91 4.23
N TYR A 319 -15.74 -4.78 3.80
CA TYR A 319 -14.34 -4.58 3.42
C TYR A 319 -13.58 -3.93 4.58
N ALA A 320 -12.51 -4.59 5.05
CA ALA A 320 -11.73 -4.10 6.19
C ALA A 320 -10.23 -4.04 5.88
N ASN A 321 -9.55 -3.03 6.40
CA ASN A 321 -8.09 -2.98 6.49
C ASN A 321 -7.67 -3.09 7.96
N LEU A 322 -6.73 -4.00 8.23
CA LEU A 322 -6.30 -4.31 9.59
C LEU A 322 -4.79 -4.05 9.74
N GLY A 323 -4.47 -3.16 10.68
CA GLY A 323 -3.09 -2.88 11.07
C GLY A 323 -2.42 -4.08 11.75
N ILE A 324 -1.09 -4.10 11.72
CA ILE A 324 -0.29 -5.17 12.33
C ILE A 324 -0.59 -5.35 13.83
N GLY A 325 -0.42 -6.58 14.35
CA GLY A 325 -0.61 -6.89 15.76
C GLY A 325 -2.06 -7.23 16.10
N MET A 326 -2.61 -6.61 17.15
CA MET A 326 -3.96 -6.89 17.65
C MET A 326 -5.07 -6.77 16.59
N PRO A 327 -5.08 -5.76 15.69
CA PRO A 327 -6.11 -5.66 14.65
C PRO A 327 -6.11 -6.87 13.72
N MET A 328 -4.94 -7.26 13.18
CA MET A 328 -4.83 -8.48 12.37
C MET A 328 -5.27 -9.74 13.13
N LEU A 329 -4.91 -9.87 14.42
CA LEU A 329 -5.29 -11.03 15.22
C LEU A 329 -6.80 -11.12 15.47
N ALA A 330 -7.53 -10.01 15.42
CA ALA A 330 -8.99 -10.03 15.56
C ALA A 330 -9.66 -10.82 14.42
N SER A 331 -9.05 -10.84 13.23
CA SER A 331 -9.58 -11.60 12.09
C SER A 331 -9.63 -13.12 12.33
N ASN A 332 -8.82 -13.65 13.26
CA ASN A 332 -8.86 -15.08 13.61
C ASN A 332 -10.16 -15.49 14.32
N TYR A 333 -10.93 -14.52 14.82
CA TYR A 333 -12.19 -14.76 15.53
C TYR A 333 -13.42 -14.45 14.67
N ILE A 334 -13.25 -14.22 13.36
CA ILE A 334 -14.39 -14.08 12.44
C ILE A 334 -15.16 -15.41 12.45
N PRO A 335 -16.47 -15.41 12.82
CA PRO A 335 -17.23 -16.65 12.93
C PRO A 335 -17.34 -17.39 11.58
N PRO A 336 -17.39 -18.73 11.59
CA PRO A 336 -17.74 -19.50 10.41
C PRO A 336 -19.06 -19.02 9.80
N GLY A 337 -19.08 -18.83 8.48
CA GLY A 337 -20.25 -18.34 7.75
C GLY A 337 -20.33 -16.82 7.61
N MET A 338 -19.45 -16.04 8.27
CA MET A 338 -19.27 -14.63 8.00
C MET A 338 -18.14 -14.42 6.98
N THR A 339 -18.41 -13.64 5.93
CA THR A 339 -17.42 -13.25 4.93
C THR A 339 -16.94 -11.83 5.20
N VAL A 340 -15.65 -11.68 5.51
CA VAL A 340 -14.99 -10.38 5.62
C VAL A 340 -13.89 -10.29 4.57
N HIS A 341 -13.94 -9.27 3.73
CA HIS A 341 -12.92 -9.04 2.71
C HIS A 341 -11.79 -8.18 3.28
N LEU A 342 -10.68 -8.84 3.60
CA LEU A 342 -9.51 -8.18 4.15
C LEU A 342 -8.64 -7.58 3.03
N GLN A 343 -8.52 -6.26 3.03
CA GLN A 343 -7.66 -5.49 2.16
C GLN A 343 -6.28 -5.31 2.81
N SER A 344 -5.22 -5.40 1.99
CA SER A 344 -3.86 -5.05 2.39
C SER A 344 -3.32 -3.95 1.49
N GLU A 345 -2.74 -2.93 2.10
CA GLU A 345 -2.28 -1.71 1.43
C GLU A 345 -1.21 -1.94 0.35
N ASN A 346 -0.50 -3.08 0.39
CA ASN A 346 0.49 -3.48 -0.61
C ASN A 346 -0.11 -4.11 -1.89
N GLY A 347 -1.43 -4.21 -2.01
CA GLY A 347 -2.08 -4.52 -3.29
C GLY A 347 -2.82 -5.85 -3.36
N ILE A 348 -3.55 -6.22 -2.31
CA ILE A 348 -4.43 -7.41 -2.31
C ILE A 348 -5.77 -7.10 -1.66
N MET A 349 -6.85 -7.62 -2.25
CA MET A 349 -8.16 -7.73 -1.64
C MET A 349 -8.49 -9.21 -1.44
N GLY A 350 -8.89 -9.59 -0.23
CA GLY A 350 -9.14 -10.98 0.15
C GLY A 350 -7.88 -11.68 0.66
N LEU A 351 -7.22 -11.10 1.67
CA LEU A 351 -6.20 -11.80 2.44
C LEU A 351 -6.80 -13.04 3.12
N GLY A 352 -6.04 -14.14 3.07
CA GLY A 352 -6.31 -15.36 3.82
C GLY A 352 -5.42 -15.48 5.07
N PRO A 353 -5.49 -16.61 5.80
CA PRO A 353 -4.64 -16.87 6.95
C PRO A 353 -3.15 -16.97 6.56
N TYR A 354 -2.26 -17.04 7.56
CA TYR A 354 -0.86 -17.39 7.33
C TYR A 354 -0.74 -18.75 6.64
N PRO A 355 0.22 -18.95 5.70
CA PRO A 355 0.34 -20.18 4.92
C PRO A 355 0.77 -21.39 5.75
N LEU A 356 0.42 -22.58 5.29
CA LEU A 356 1.14 -23.81 5.63
C LEU A 356 2.58 -23.74 5.09
N PRO A 357 3.54 -24.51 5.63
CA PRO A 357 4.93 -24.48 5.17
C PRO A 357 5.13 -24.60 3.65
N GLU A 358 4.30 -25.40 2.98
CA GLU A 358 4.28 -25.64 1.54
C GLU A 358 3.54 -24.57 0.73
N GLU A 359 2.70 -23.75 1.37
CA GLU A 359 1.97 -22.63 0.75
C GLU A 359 2.80 -21.34 0.75
N VAL A 360 3.97 -21.33 1.40
CA VAL A 360 4.82 -20.15 1.56
C VAL A 360 5.26 -19.61 0.20
N ASP A 361 4.94 -18.35 -0.06
CA ASP A 361 5.28 -17.66 -1.29
C ASP A 361 5.83 -16.24 -1.02
N PRO A 362 7.07 -15.93 -1.44
CA PRO A 362 7.68 -14.61 -1.23
C PRO A 362 6.99 -13.47 -1.99
N ASP A 363 6.23 -13.78 -3.04
CA ASP A 363 5.46 -12.77 -3.77
C ASP A 363 4.09 -12.50 -3.10
N LEU A 364 3.74 -13.19 -2.01
CA LEU A 364 2.47 -13.06 -1.28
C LEU A 364 2.68 -12.72 0.19
N ILE A 365 2.68 -11.43 0.50
CA ILE A 365 2.85 -10.90 1.86
C ILE A 365 1.75 -9.91 2.22
N ASN A 366 1.54 -9.70 3.52
CA ASN A 366 0.69 -8.61 4.04
C ASN A 366 1.49 -7.30 4.25
N ALA A 367 0.80 -6.26 4.70
CA ALA A 367 1.40 -4.96 5.04
C ALA A 367 2.55 -5.07 6.07
N GLY A 368 2.46 -6.03 6.99
CA GLY A 368 3.46 -6.35 8.01
C GLY A 368 4.66 -7.16 7.52
N LYS A 369 4.80 -7.38 6.21
CA LYS A 369 5.91 -8.14 5.57
C LYS A 369 5.92 -9.63 5.91
N GLN A 370 4.79 -10.15 6.40
CA GLN A 370 4.61 -11.55 6.73
C GLN A 370 4.03 -12.30 5.55
N THR A 371 4.47 -13.54 5.35
CA THR A 371 3.88 -14.45 4.36
C THR A 371 2.43 -14.76 4.69
N VAL A 372 1.55 -14.69 3.70
CA VAL A 372 0.10 -14.90 3.84
C VAL A 372 -0.44 -15.75 2.69
N THR A 373 -1.68 -16.19 2.80
CA THR A 373 -2.46 -16.76 1.70
C THR A 373 -3.50 -15.75 1.20
N ASN A 374 -4.30 -16.15 0.22
CA ASN A 374 -5.44 -15.39 -0.29
C ASN A 374 -6.66 -16.33 -0.38
N ILE A 375 -7.85 -15.78 -0.19
CA ILE A 375 -9.10 -16.54 -0.29
C ILE A 375 -9.59 -16.61 -1.75
N PRO A 376 -10.46 -17.58 -2.11
CA PRO A 376 -11.14 -17.58 -3.40
C PRO A 376 -11.86 -16.25 -3.66
N GLY A 377 -11.76 -15.72 -4.88
CA GLY A 377 -12.30 -14.41 -5.25
C GLY A 377 -11.39 -13.21 -4.92
N SER A 378 -10.18 -13.45 -4.39
CA SER A 378 -9.19 -12.40 -4.17
C SER A 378 -8.73 -11.71 -5.46
N SER A 379 -8.28 -10.46 -5.37
CA SER A 379 -7.67 -9.71 -6.47
C SER A 379 -6.36 -9.03 -6.06
N PHE A 380 -5.49 -8.80 -7.04
CA PHE A 380 -4.22 -8.09 -6.87
C PHE A 380 -4.21 -6.80 -7.70
N PHE A 381 -3.62 -5.75 -7.14
CA PHE A 381 -3.58 -4.41 -7.74
C PHE A 381 -2.29 -3.68 -7.35
N SER A 382 -2.00 -2.57 -8.02
CA SER A 382 -0.84 -1.74 -7.71
C SER A 382 -1.08 -0.86 -6.47
N SER A 383 -0.02 -0.25 -5.95
CA SER A 383 -0.10 0.60 -4.77
C SER A 383 -0.93 1.87 -5.01
N ASP A 384 -0.89 2.46 -6.20
CA ASP A 384 -1.74 3.60 -6.56
C ASP A 384 -3.23 3.23 -6.53
N ASP A 385 -3.61 2.08 -7.10
CA ASP A 385 -4.99 1.58 -7.02
C ASP A 385 -5.41 1.23 -5.57
N SER A 386 -4.50 0.64 -4.81
CA SER A 386 -4.72 0.31 -3.40
C SER A 386 -5.08 1.54 -2.59
N PHE A 387 -4.33 2.63 -2.76
CA PHE A 387 -4.57 3.86 -2.02
C PHE A 387 -5.67 4.74 -2.63
N ALA A 388 -5.98 4.59 -3.92
CA ALA A 388 -7.22 5.13 -4.47
C ALA A 388 -8.45 4.49 -3.79
N MET A 389 -8.43 3.17 -3.56
CA MET A 389 -9.48 2.44 -2.84
C MET A 389 -9.62 2.92 -1.39
N ILE A 390 -8.50 3.03 -0.67
CA ILE A 390 -8.46 3.51 0.72
C ILE A 390 -8.96 4.96 0.81
N ARG A 391 -8.31 5.90 0.09
CA ARG A 391 -8.65 7.33 0.17
C ARG A 391 -10.05 7.64 -0.36
N GLY A 392 -10.55 6.86 -1.32
CA GLY A 392 -11.91 6.97 -1.83
C GLY A 392 -12.99 6.60 -0.81
N GLY A 393 -12.61 5.97 0.31
CA GLY A 393 -13.54 5.47 1.32
C GLY A 393 -14.28 4.21 0.87
N HIS A 394 -13.64 3.37 0.04
CA HIS A 394 -14.21 2.10 -0.39
C HIS A 394 -14.02 0.98 0.64
N ILE A 395 -13.16 1.20 1.64
CA ILE A 395 -12.97 0.33 2.79
C ILE A 395 -13.93 0.77 3.89
N ASN A 396 -14.76 -0.16 4.38
CA ASN A 396 -15.78 0.16 5.37
C ASN A 396 -15.18 0.38 6.76
N LEU A 397 -14.16 -0.42 7.10
CA LEU A 397 -13.58 -0.49 8.43
C LEU A 397 -12.06 -0.49 8.38
N THR A 398 -11.43 0.37 9.17
CA THR A 398 -9.99 0.34 9.44
C THR A 398 -9.79 0.13 10.93
N ILE A 399 -9.03 -0.89 11.30
CA ILE A 399 -8.63 -1.12 12.70
C ILE A 399 -7.12 -1.02 12.81
N LEU A 400 -6.61 -0.17 13.70
CA LEU A 400 -5.16 0.03 13.87
C LEU A 400 -4.77 0.27 15.33
N GLY A 401 -3.46 0.20 15.60
CA GLY A 401 -2.89 0.57 16.90
C GLY A 401 -2.59 2.06 17.02
N ALA A 402 -2.47 2.54 18.25
CA ALA A 402 -2.11 3.91 18.57
C ALA A 402 -1.11 4.03 19.73
N LEU A 403 -0.29 5.09 19.68
CA LEU A 403 0.49 5.56 20.82
C LEU A 403 -0.34 6.50 21.70
N GLN A 404 -1.11 7.41 21.09
CA GLN A 404 -2.07 8.27 21.75
C GLN A 404 -3.33 8.47 20.90
N VAL A 405 -4.46 8.71 21.57
CA VAL A 405 -5.70 9.19 20.96
C VAL A 405 -6.23 10.38 21.77
N SER A 406 -6.63 11.46 21.10
CA SER A 406 -7.17 12.65 21.75
C SER A 406 -8.66 12.54 22.06
N ARG A 407 -9.18 13.43 22.91
CA ARG A 407 -10.60 13.53 23.27
C ARG A 407 -11.53 13.60 22.05
N TYR A 408 -11.10 14.27 20.98
CA TYR A 408 -11.89 14.49 19.77
C TYR A 408 -11.44 13.58 18.60
N GLY A 409 -10.64 12.54 18.89
CA GLY A 409 -10.28 11.51 17.92
C GLY A 409 -9.06 11.83 17.07
N ASP A 410 -8.15 12.71 17.50
CA ASP A 410 -6.84 12.81 16.86
C ASP A 410 -6.02 11.55 17.17
N LEU A 411 -5.27 11.08 16.19
CA LEU A 411 -4.47 9.86 16.30
C LEU A 411 -2.99 10.18 16.24
N ALA A 412 -2.17 9.62 17.11
CA ALA A 412 -0.72 9.61 16.98
C ALA A 412 -0.16 8.17 17.09
N ASN A 413 0.53 7.68 16.06
CA ASN A 413 1.08 6.32 16.08
C ASN A 413 2.39 6.10 15.32
N TRP A 414 2.99 7.11 14.69
CA TRP A 414 4.08 6.90 13.73
C TRP A 414 5.45 7.43 14.16
N MET A 415 5.51 8.36 15.11
CA MET A 415 6.75 8.96 15.56
C MET A 415 6.75 9.26 17.06
N ILE A 416 7.90 9.04 17.69
CA ILE A 416 8.27 9.63 18.97
C ILE A 416 9.57 10.42 18.72
N PRO A 417 9.52 11.76 18.71
CA PRO A 417 10.70 12.59 18.46
C PRO A 417 11.89 12.18 19.33
N GLY A 418 13.06 12.00 18.72
CA GLY A 418 14.31 11.61 19.38
C GLY A 418 14.39 10.15 19.86
N ARG A 419 13.36 9.32 19.62
CA ARG A 419 13.35 7.90 20.03
C ARG A 419 12.93 6.93 18.94
N LEU A 420 11.82 7.21 18.25
CA LEU A 420 11.25 6.32 17.24
C LEU A 420 10.88 7.13 16.01
N VAL A 421 11.60 6.95 14.91
CA VAL A 421 11.31 7.62 13.63
C VAL A 421 11.31 6.57 12.52
N LYS A 422 10.23 5.79 12.46
CA LYS A 422 10.07 4.72 11.46
C LYS A 422 9.30 5.17 10.22
N GLY A 423 8.60 6.30 10.28
CA GLY A 423 7.69 6.75 9.22
C GLY A 423 6.26 6.27 9.42
N MET A 424 5.34 6.88 8.70
CA MET A 424 3.90 6.65 8.85
C MET A 424 3.36 5.47 8.04
N GLY A 425 4.09 4.98 7.03
CA GLY A 425 3.58 3.96 6.12
C GLY A 425 2.22 4.37 5.52
N GLY A 426 1.27 3.44 5.47
CA GLY A 426 -0.11 3.70 5.04
C GLY A 426 -1.02 4.34 6.10
N ALA A 427 -0.57 4.55 7.33
CA ALA A 427 -1.45 4.90 8.44
C ALA A 427 -2.21 6.22 8.24
N MET A 428 -1.57 7.24 7.66
CA MET A 428 -2.23 8.53 7.39
C MET A 428 -3.33 8.41 6.33
N ASP A 429 -3.12 7.60 5.28
CA ASP A 429 -4.13 7.39 4.24
C ASP A 429 -5.32 6.60 4.79
N LEU A 430 -5.05 5.57 5.60
CA LEU A 430 -6.06 4.69 6.20
C LEU A 430 -7.06 5.42 7.10
N VAL A 431 -6.65 6.54 7.70
CA VAL A 431 -7.50 7.36 8.58
C VAL A 431 -7.96 8.67 7.94
N SER A 432 -7.72 8.85 6.63
CA SER A 432 -7.99 10.12 5.94
C SER A 432 -9.42 10.26 5.42
N SER A 433 -10.12 9.14 5.18
CA SER A 433 -11.46 9.14 4.60
C SER A 433 -12.53 9.23 5.67
N HIS A 434 -13.42 10.22 5.57
CA HIS A 434 -14.57 10.39 6.45
C HIS A 434 -15.67 9.31 6.27
N LYS A 435 -15.55 8.46 5.24
CA LYS A 435 -16.52 7.38 4.96
C LYS A 435 -16.12 6.05 5.60
N THR A 436 -14.88 5.93 6.05
CA THR A 436 -14.31 4.71 6.62
C THR A 436 -14.40 4.80 8.12
N LYS A 437 -15.00 3.79 8.78
CA LYS A 437 -14.99 3.72 10.25
C LYS A 437 -13.58 3.40 10.73
N VAL A 438 -13.01 4.23 11.60
CA VAL A 438 -11.67 4.07 12.16
C VAL A 438 -11.76 3.64 13.62
N ILE A 439 -11.25 2.43 13.91
CA ILE A 439 -11.21 1.87 15.26
C ILE A 439 -9.77 1.75 15.72
N VAL A 440 -9.49 2.25 16.91
CA VAL A 440 -8.19 2.07 17.57
C VAL A 440 -8.27 0.93 18.57
N THR A 441 -7.39 -0.06 18.44
CA THR A 441 -7.16 -1.08 19.46
C THR A 441 -5.84 -0.80 20.18
N MET A 442 -5.88 -0.58 21.49
CA MET A 442 -4.66 -0.29 22.24
C MET A 442 -4.78 -0.63 23.73
N GLU A 443 -3.65 -0.91 24.39
CA GLU A 443 -3.60 -0.86 25.85
C GLU A 443 -3.95 0.57 26.32
N HIS A 444 -4.74 0.68 27.39
CA HIS A 444 -5.29 1.95 27.89
C HIS A 444 -4.20 2.88 28.45
N GLN A 445 -3.21 2.29 29.14
CA GLN A 445 -2.07 2.99 29.72
C GLN A 445 -0.76 2.44 29.16
N ASP A 446 0.31 3.23 29.24
CA ASP A 446 1.67 2.75 28.98
C ASP A 446 2.22 1.91 30.15
N LYS A 447 3.42 1.34 29.98
CA LYS A 447 4.09 0.54 31.01
C LYS A 447 4.41 1.29 32.31
N LYS A 448 4.31 2.63 32.31
CA LYS A 448 4.53 3.49 33.48
C LYS A 448 3.21 3.93 34.12
N GLY A 449 2.06 3.48 33.60
CA GLY A 449 0.73 3.87 34.07
C GLY A 449 0.25 5.21 33.52
N ASN A 450 0.96 5.82 32.56
CA ASN A 450 0.46 7.06 31.94
C ASN A 450 -0.68 6.73 30.99
N SER A 451 -1.75 7.54 31.02
CA SER A 451 -2.85 7.38 30.08
C SER A 451 -2.38 7.62 28.64
N LYS A 452 -2.87 6.79 27.74
CA LYS A 452 -2.71 6.99 26.29
C LYS A 452 -3.91 7.66 25.64
N ILE A 453 -5.00 7.80 26.39
CA ILE A 453 -6.18 8.58 26.00
C ILE A 453 -6.05 9.95 26.67
N VAL A 454 -5.85 10.99 25.88
CA VAL A 454 -5.42 12.32 26.34
C VAL A 454 -6.36 13.41 25.83
N ASP A 455 -6.35 14.58 26.45
CA ASP A 455 -7.21 15.69 25.98
C ASP A 455 -6.75 16.18 24.60
N SER A 456 -5.43 16.33 24.44
CA SER A 456 -4.76 16.61 23.17
C SER A 456 -3.48 15.76 23.04
N CYS A 457 -3.23 15.18 21.87
CA CYS A 457 -1.99 14.46 21.61
C CYS A 457 -0.78 15.39 21.71
N ASN A 458 0.29 14.92 22.33
CA ASN A 458 1.59 15.62 22.35
C ASN A 458 2.63 14.97 21.42
N LEU A 459 2.31 13.79 20.89
CA LEU A 459 3.08 13.15 19.83
C LEU A 459 2.61 13.64 18.45
N PRO A 460 3.48 13.62 17.43
CA PRO A 460 3.11 13.99 16.07
C PRO A 460 1.89 13.22 15.56
N LEU A 461 0.92 13.96 15.04
CA LEU A 461 -0.34 13.41 14.57
C LEU A 461 -0.16 12.56 13.29
N THR A 462 -1.02 11.56 13.19
CA THR A 462 -1.25 10.68 12.04
C THR A 462 -2.48 11.16 11.28
N GLY A 463 -3.52 11.58 12.01
CA GLY A 463 -4.72 12.18 11.47
C GLY A 463 -5.44 12.97 12.55
N LYS A 464 -6.13 14.03 12.12
CA LYS A 464 -6.92 14.90 12.98
C LYS A 464 -8.38 14.45 12.98
N SER A 465 -8.99 14.34 14.16
CA SER A 465 -10.40 13.96 14.34
C SER A 465 -10.85 12.75 13.50
N CYS A 466 -9.99 11.74 13.39
CA CYS A 466 -10.20 10.60 12.50
C CYS A 466 -10.70 9.33 13.20
N VAL A 467 -10.46 9.16 14.49
CA VAL A 467 -10.86 7.95 15.25
C VAL A 467 -12.33 7.98 15.63
N ASP A 468 -13.09 6.93 15.35
CA ASP A 468 -14.53 6.81 15.68
C ASP A 468 -14.79 5.95 16.92
N MET A 469 -13.87 5.03 17.23
CA MET A 469 -13.97 4.16 18.41
C MET A 469 -12.60 3.80 18.97
N ILE A 470 -12.50 3.73 20.29
CA ILE A 470 -11.30 3.29 21.01
C ILE A 470 -11.67 2.04 21.81
N ILE A 471 -11.00 0.92 21.53
CA ILE A 471 -11.14 -0.34 22.26
C ILE A 471 -9.86 -0.56 23.06
N THR A 472 -9.99 -0.62 24.38
CA THR A 472 -8.87 -0.93 25.29
C THR A 472 -9.12 -2.19 26.10
N ASP A 473 -8.12 -2.58 26.89
CA ASP A 473 -8.23 -3.64 27.87
C ASP A 473 -9.23 -3.30 29.00
N LYS A 474 -9.61 -2.03 29.17
CA LYS A 474 -10.47 -1.56 30.27
C LYS A 474 -11.88 -1.18 29.82
N CYS A 475 -12.01 -0.52 28.67
CA CYS A 475 -13.28 0.04 28.23
C CYS A 475 -13.37 0.20 26.71
N VAL A 476 -14.56 0.55 26.24
CA VAL A 476 -14.83 1.03 24.88
C VAL A 476 -15.34 2.46 24.94
N PHE A 477 -14.72 3.33 24.16
CA PHE A 477 -15.21 4.68 23.89
C PHE A 477 -15.71 4.78 22.45
N GLU A 478 -16.89 5.35 22.27
CA GLU A 478 -17.26 5.99 21.00
C GLU A 478 -16.70 7.41 20.99
N VAL A 479 -16.33 7.89 19.80
CA VAL A 479 -15.71 9.21 19.64
C VAL A 479 -16.58 10.08 18.74
N ASP A 480 -17.21 11.08 19.34
CA ASP A 480 -17.87 12.17 18.61
C ASP A 480 -16.85 13.28 18.36
N LYS A 481 -16.70 13.71 17.10
CA LYS A 481 -15.65 14.68 16.72
C LYS A 481 -15.87 16.07 17.32
N GLU A 482 -17.08 16.37 17.78
CA GLU A 482 -17.46 17.65 18.38
C GLU A 482 -17.67 17.55 19.88
N LYS A 483 -18.28 16.47 20.36
CA LYS A 483 -18.63 16.27 21.78
C LYS A 483 -17.56 15.52 22.57
N GLY A 484 -16.65 14.83 21.88
CA GLY A 484 -15.58 14.05 22.47
C GLY A 484 -15.99 12.61 22.79
N LEU A 485 -15.34 12.04 23.81
CA LEU A 485 -15.46 10.62 24.15
C LEU A 485 -16.77 10.31 24.89
N VAL A 486 -17.38 9.17 24.53
CA VAL A 486 -18.54 8.58 25.22
C VAL A 486 -18.20 7.16 25.66
N LEU A 487 -18.17 6.91 26.97
CA LEU A 487 -17.94 5.59 27.55
C LEU A 487 -19.17 4.71 27.33
N THR A 488 -19.04 3.66 26.52
CA THR A 488 -20.16 2.77 26.14
C THR A 488 -20.04 1.38 26.75
N GLU A 489 -18.83 0.89 26.98
CA GLU A 489 -18.61 -0.43 27.58
C GLU A 489 -17.46 -0.44 28.59
N ILE A 490 -17.57 -1.27 29.63
CA ILE A 490 -16.54 -1.46 30.67
C ILE A 490 -16.24 -2.96 30.84
N ALA A 491 -14.97 -3.32 30.97
CA ALA A 491 -14.55 -4.70 31.22
C ALA A 491 -15.01 -5.18 32.62
N GLU A 492 -15.25 -6.49 32.78
CA GLU A 492 -15.88 -7.09 33.97
C GLU A 492 -15.24 -6.71 35.33
N ASN A 493 -13.94 -6.42 35.35
CA ASN A 493 -13.18 -6.09 36.56
C ASN A 493 -12.86 -4.59 36.71
N GLU A 494 -13.54 -3.71 35.97
CA GLU A 494 -13.34 -2.26 36.00
C GLU A 494 -14.64 -1.54 36.42
N ASP A 495 -14.53 -0.31 36.92
CA ASP A 495 -15.66 0.54 37.27
C ASP A 495 -15.45 1.97 36.74
N ILE A 496 -16.49 2.80 36.75
CA ILE A 496 -16.38 4.18 36.23
C ILE A 496 -15.25 4.96 36.93
N PRO A 497 -15.10 4.94 38.26
CA PRO A 497 -13.97 5.56 38.93
C PRO A 497 -12.60 5.10 38.44
N SER A 498 -12.40 3.80 38.17
CA SER A 498 -11.14 3.27 37.66
C SER A 498 -10.83 3.80 36.26
N ILE A 499 -11.84 3.90 35.39
CA ILE A 499 -11.69 4.48 34.05
C ILE A 499 -11.37 5.98 34.12
N VAL A 500 -12.06 6.72 34.99
CA VAL A 500 -11.76 8.15 35.25
C VAL A 500 -10.31 8.33 35.72
N GLY A 501 -9.84 7.49 36.64
CA GLY A 501 -8.46 7.55 37.12
C GLY A 501 -7.40 7.15 36.07
N ALA A 502 -7.78 6.38 35.06
CA ALA A 502 -6.88 5.88 34.02
C ALA A 502 -6.89 6.71 32.72
N THR A 503 -7.85 7.62 32.56
CA THR A 503 -8.07 8.43 31.34
C THR A 503 -7.66 9.88 31.59
N ASN A 504 -6.81 10.46 30.74
CA ASN A 504 -6.34 11.85 30.90
C ASN A 504 -7.11 12.85 30.00
N CYS A 505 -8.44 12.76 30.02
CA CYS A 505 -9.36 13.73 29.45
C CYS A 505 -10.77 13.55 30.00
N GLU A 506 -11.62 14.53 29.79
CA GLU A 506 -13.04 14.39 30.10
C GLU A 506 -13.74 13.49 29.08
N PHE A 507 -14.68 12.70 29.56
CA PHE A 507 -15.57 11.89 28.74
C PHE A 507 -16.98 11.87 29.35
N VAL A 508 -17.97 11.62 28.51
CA VAL A 508 -19.36 11.44 28.94
C VAL A 508 -19.60 9.95 29.18
N VAL A 509 -20.35 9.62 30.22
CA VAL A 509 -20.81 8.26 30.46
C VAL A 509 -22.13 8.05 29.72
N ALA A 510 -22.24 7.01 28.89
CA ALA A 510 -23.50 6.70 28.22
C ALA A 510 -24.63 6.47 29.24
N PRO A 511 -25.90 6.77 28.90
CA PRO A 511 -27.03 6.53 29.79
C PRO A 511 -27.12 5.08 30.29
N GLU A 512 -26.67 4.14 29.46
CA GLU A 512 -26.52 2.74 29.79
C GLU A 512 -25.14 2.26 29.32
N VAL A 513 -24.24 2.06 30.28
CA VAL A 513 -22.93 1.45 30.02
C VAL A 513 -23.05 -0.06 30.14
N LYS A 514 -22.64 -0.77 29.09
CA LYS A 514 -22.76 -2.23 29.03
C LYS A 514 -21.50 -2.92 29.53
N PRO A 515 -21.58 -4.18 29.98
CA PRO A 515 -20.41 -5.03 30.07
C PRO A 515 -19.72 -5.13 28.71
N MET A 516 -18.38 -5.09 28.69
CA MET A 516 -17.60 -5.18 27.46
C MET A 516 -17.85 -6.50 26.73
N GLY A 517 -18.31 -6.41 25.50
CA GLY A 517 -18.59 -7.57 24.66
C GLY A 517 -17.33 -8.40 24.41
N GLN A 518 -17.46 -9.72 24.42
CA GLN A 518 -16.40 -10.66 24.05
C GLN A 518 -16.98 -11.69 23.09
N ILE A 519 -16.38 -11.84 21.91
CA ILE A 519 -16.78 -12.90 20.99
C ILE A 519 -16.52 -14.27 21.61
N SER A 520 -17.52 -15.13 21.60
CA SER A 520 -17.37 -16.53 21.97
C SER A 520 -16.66 -17.27 20.86
N THR A 521 -15.72 -18.13 21.22
CA THR A 521 -15.02 -19.05 20.31
C THR A 521 -15.97 -20.02 19.64
#